data_AF-A0A7C4VEF5-F1
#
_entry.id   AF-A0A7C4VEF5-F1
#
_cell.length_a   1.000
_cell.length_b   1.000
_cell.length_c   1.000
_cell.angle_alpha   90.00
_cell.angle_beta   90.00
_cell.angle_gamma   90.00
#
_symmetry.space_group_name_H-M   'P 1'
#
loop_
_entity.id
_entity.type
_entity.pdbx_description
1 polymer ?
#
loop_
_entity_poly.entity_id
_entity_poly.type
_entity_poly.pdbx_seq_one_letter_code
_entity_poly.pdbx_strand_id
1 'polypeptide(L)'
;MSGIYTAEQLGLKPPAGGFQTGGWYQGRQYWNGTFSDPGVIHPWSNQQGAGQAVSQEVRAQSAAAQGVSLQQFNDYLDKVSVANIQAPVTPSYITGSTQNYVSGLNAEVEAARKALEQRLAQDQAQTQAELEAAKKREAEAVQGVSTLTTPFRETLEKTERERLGTDVVLSQQRKLLDELDQLLTEGNQLIRQQKEVTGLAAIRNPRIQKTMDDIAARAGVINAVVSLQNTYLANAYQSIDRSVNAIAQDRKDRLAYYDTVLNLANRDIINLDNKSQEVAKEQINLLKFDLEQTTKTADYIKQLMVNPDTALLLAQSGVTLNDSIETVNKKLADVQYANEVRDLSNKMSTSGYVAVVDPKGVPQNQLITITDSKGNKYYYRKAVTGDSGFDTTSFLNKLREAGYKVSISGGTTTTTETKIPQVNVDLIWDEVFGNSIGTMAGAPAFSPAGGVGTVWKDSTGKKWIYTVNGWKMTNS
;
A
#
# COMPACT_ATOMS: atom_id res chain seq x y z
N MET A 1 6.60 -1.57 -16.66
CA MET A 1 7.43 -2.79 -16.78
C MET A 1 7.22 -3.37 -18.15
N SER A 2 8.30 -3.56 -18.90
CA SER A 2 8.25 -4.21 -20.21
C SER A 2 7.89 -5.69 -20.07
N GLY A 3 6.92 -6.15 -20.86
CA GLY A 3 6.40 -7.51 -20.84
C GLY A 3 7.44 -8.54 -21.27
N ILE A 4 7.33 -9.74 -20.70
CA ILE A 4 8.15 -10.92 -21.02
C ILE A 4 7.22 -12.00 -21.52
N TYR A 5 7.48 -12.54 -22.71
CA TYR A 5 6.58 -13.46 -23.41
C TYR A 5 7.29 -14.74 -23.86
N THR A 6 6.60 -15.88 -23.86
CA THR A 6 7.14 -17.10 -24.49
C THR A 6 6.88 -17.11 -26.00
N ALA A 7 7.59 -17.97 -26.75
CA ALA A 7 7.37 -18.12 -28.19
C ALA A 7 5.92 -18.52 -28.52
N GLU A 8 5.34 -19.40 -27.70
CA GLU A 8 3.99 -19.94 -27.84
C GLU A 8 2.94 -18.85 -27.64
N GLN A 9 3.12 -17.99 -26.63
CA GLN A 9 2.22 -16.86 -26.38
C GLN A 9 2.16 -15.88 -27.55
N LEU A 10 3.26 -15.76 -28.30
CA LEU A 10 3.37 -14.87 -29.45
C LEU A 10 3.07 -15.57 -30.79
N GLY A 11 2.82 -16.88 -30.78
CA GLY A 11 2.67 -17.67 -32.01
C GLY A 11 3.93 -17.70 -32.88
N LEU A 12 5.11 -17.47 -32.30
CA LEU A 12 6.38 -17.46 -33.00
C LEU A 12 6.88 -18.90 -33.22
N LYS A 13 7.09 -19.26 -34.49
CA LYS A 13 7.77 -20.51 -34.84
C LYS A 13 9.29 -20.31 -34.76
N PRO A 14 10.05 -21.23 -34.13
CA PRO A 14 11.49 -21.13 -34.07
C PRO A 14 12.10 -21.20 -35.49
N PRO A 15 13.11 -20.37 -35.81
CA PRO A 15 13.83 -20.47 -37.07
C PRO A 15 14.64 -21.77 -37.13
N ALA A 16 15.16 -22.12 -38.32
CA ALA A 16 16.12 -23.22 -38.46
C ALA A 16 17.38 -22.90 -37.63
N GLY A 17 17.56 -23.62 -36.52
CA GLY A 17 18.62 -23.36 -35.52
C GLY A 17 18.12 -22.84 -34.17
N GLY A 18 16.82 -22.63 -33.99
CA GLY A 18 16.23 -22.15 -32.75
C GLY A 18 16.43 -20.65 -32.52
N PHE A 19 15.81 -20.12 -31.47
CA PHE A 19 16.02 -18.73 -31.08
C PHE A 19 17.39 -18.58 -30.40
N GLN A 20 18.15 -17.57 -30.81
CA GLN A 20 19.46 -17.27 -30.23
C GLN A 20 19.33 -16.17 -29.18
N THR A 21 19.92 -16.37 -28.00
CA THR A 21 19.95 -15.35 -26.94
C THR A 21 20.59 -14.06 -27.46
N GLY A 22 19.89 -12.95 -27.35
CA GLY A 22 20.25 -11.63 -27.88
C GLY A 22 19.73 -11.35 -29.30
N GLY A 23 19.19 -12.37 -29.99
CA GLY A 23 18.62 -12.25 -31.33
C GLY A 23 17.27 -11.52 -31.35
N TRP A 24 16.97 -10.85 -32.47
CA TRP A 24 15.73 -10.10 -32.67
C TRP A 24 14.77 -10.81 -33.62
N TYR A 25 13.51 -10.96 -33.21
CA TYR A 25 12.48 -11.68 -33.95
C TYR A 25 11.15 -10.93 -33.85
N GLN A 26 10.56 -10.57 -35.00
CA GLN A 26 9.37 -9.70 -35.07
C GLN A 26 9.48 -8.43 -34.21
N GLY A 27 10.69 -7.85 -34.18
CA GLY A 27 10.99 -6.65 -33.41
C GLY A 27 11.08 -6.85 -31.91
N ARG A 28 11.15 -8.08 -31.41
CA ARG A 28 11.36 -8.40 -30.00
C ARG A 28 12.71 -9.07 -29.80
N GLN A 29 13.41 -8.77 -28.71
CA GLN A 29 14.65 -9.45 -28.36
C GLN A 29 14.35 -10.74 -27.62
N TYR A 30 14.89 -11.85 -28.10
CA TYR A 30 14.88 -13.12 -27.40
C TYR A 30 16.01 -13.19 -26.36
N TRP A 31 15.70 -13.60 -25.14
CA TRP A 31 16.68 -13.78 -24.08
C TRP A 31 16.28 -14.95 -23.18
N ASN A 32 17.10 -16.00 -23.14
CA ASN A 32 16.96 -17.13 -22.20
C ASN A 32 15.54 -17.75 -22.14
N GLY A 33 14.89 -17.95 -23.28
CA GLY A 33 13.57 -18.58 -23.35
C GLY A 33 12.40 -17.63 -23.55
N THR A 34 12.62 -16.32 -23.40
CA THR A 34 11.54 -15.32 -23.45
C THR A 34 11.83 -14.17 -24.41
N PHE A 35 10.79 -13.43 -24.78
CA PHE A 35 10.81 -12.28 -25.68
C PHE A 35 10.43 -11.02 -24.94
N SER A 36 11.10 -9.91 -25.28
CA SER A 36 10.78 -8.58 -24.79
C SER A 36 9.52 -7.99 -25.45
N ASP A 37 9.11 -6.82 -24.99
CA ASP A 37 8.21 -5.95 -25.75
C ASP A 37 8.79 -5.57 -27.11
N PRO A 38 7.93 -5.30 -28.12
CA PRO A 38 8.38 -4.85 -29.42
C PRO A 38 9.20 -3.56 -29.30
N GLY A 39 10.40 -3.55 -29.88
CA GLY A 39 11.29 -2.41 -29.90
C GLY A 39 11.96 -2.11 -28.55
N VAL A 40 11.95 -3.04 -27.59
CA VAL A 40 12.56 -2.87 -26.27
C VAL A 40 13.64 -3.93 -26.05
N ILE A 41 14.81 -3.55 -25.55
CA ILE A 41 15.86 -4.51 -25.17
C ILE A 41 15.30 -5.36 -24.02
N HIS A 42 15.51 -6.67 -24.07
CA HIS A 42 14.99 -7.58 -23.04
C HIS A 42 15.41 -7.12 -21.64
N PRO A 43 14.51 -7.04 -20.64
CA PRO A 43 14.82 -6.52 -19.30
C PRO A 43 15.96 -7.26 -18.61
N TRP A 44 16.13 -8.54 -18.94
CA TRP A 44 17.19 -9.41 -18.41
C TRP A 44 18.43 -9.51 -19.30
N SER A 45 18.48 -8.74 -20.39
CA SER A 45 19.66 -8.65 -21.25
C SER A 45 20.84 -8.09 -20.46
N ASN A 46 22.04 -8.62 -20.68
CA ASN A 46 23.26 -8.01 -20.16
C ASN A 46 23.77 -6.85 -21.04
N GLN A 47 23.04 -6.50 -22.11
CA GLN A 47 23.34 -5.37 -22.97
C GLN A 47 22.98 -4.05 -22.28
N GLN A 48 23.78 -3.01 -22.53
CA GLN A 48 23.47 -1.66 -22.06
C GLN A 48 22.12 -1.21 -22.63
N GLY A 49 21.23 -0.75 -21.74
CA GLY A 49 19.86 -0.34 -22.12
C GLY A 49 18.79 -1.43 -21.98
N ALA A 50 19.06 -2.53 -21.27
CA ALA A 50 18.03 -3.52 -20.91
C ALA A 50 16.76 -2.87 -20.34
N GLY A 51 15.59 -3.23 -20.88
CA GLY A 51 14.30 -2.65 -20.52
C GLY A 51 14.00 -1.28 -21.16
N GLN A 52 14.94 -0.71 -21.92
CA GLN A 52 14.72 0.54 -22.66
C GLN A 52 14.40 0.28 -24.13
N ALA A 53 13.68 1.24 -24.72
CA ALA A 53 13.42 1.22 -26.16
C ALA A 53 14.74 1.27 -26.94
N VAL A 54 14.86 0.45 -27.97
CA VAL A 54 16.04 0.47 -28.83
C VAL A 54 16.14 1.76 -29.63
N SER A 55 17.38 2.18 -29.89
CA SER A 55 17.68 3.36 -30.72
C SER A 55 17.13 3.19 -32.15
N GLN A 56 17.00 4.30 -32.88
CA GLN A 56 16.50 4.26 -34.26
C GLN A 56 17.36 3.38 -35.17
N GLU A 57 18.67 3.33 -34.92
CA GLU A 57 19.62 2.51 -35.68
C GLU A 57 19.31 1.01 -35.53
N VAL A 58 19.00 0.56 -34.30
CA VAL A 58 18.63 -0.84 -34.05
C VAL A 58 17.27 -1.18 -34.64
N ARG A 59 16.32 -0.22 -34.66
CA ARG A 59 15.04 -0.39 -35.38
C ARG A 59 15.25 -0.50 -36.88
N ALA A 60 16.14 0.31 -37.46
CA ALA A 60 16.49 0.25 -38.88
C ALA A 60 17.13 -1.09 -39.26
N GLN A 61 18.04 -1.59 -38.43
CA GLN A 61 18.65 -2.92 -38.61
C GLN A 61 17.61 -4.04 -38.50
N SER A 62 16.70 -3.95 -37.53
CA SER A 62 15.63 -4.93 -37.34
C SER A 62 14.63 -4.94 -38.49
N ALA A 63 14.27 -3.76 -39.00
CA ALA A 63 13.41 -3.59 -40.17
C ALA A 63 14.06 -4.21 -41.43
N ALA A 64 15.34 -3.90 -41.65
CA ALA A 64 16.11 -4.45 -42.77
C ALA A 64 16.23 -5.99 -42.69
N ALA A 65 16.48 -6.55 -41.50
CA ALA A 65 16.54 -8.00 -41.29
C ALA A 65 15.20 -8.71 -41.55
N GLN A 66 14.08 -7.99 -41.39
CA GLN A 66 12.74 -8.51 -41.66
C GLN A 66 12.24 -8.21 -43.08
N GLY A 67 13.05 -7.54 -43.92
CA GLY A 67 12.66 -7.19 -45.28
C GLY A 67 11.54 -6.16 -45.37
N VAL A 68 11.36 -5.31 -44.35
CA VAL A 68 10.33 -4.26 -44.31
C VAL A 68 10.98 -2.87 -44.23
N SER A 69 10.28 -1.84 -44.69
CA SER A 69 10.76 -0.47 -44.51
C SER A 69 10.74 -0.06 -43.04
N LEU A 70 11.63 0.86 -42.62
CA LEU A 70 11.65 1.40 -41.26
C LEU A 70 10.29 2.01 -40.87
N GLN A 71 9.59 2.64 -41.82
CA GLN A 71 8.25 3.19 -41.57
C GLN A 71 7.24 2.09 -41.26
N GLN A 72 7.16 1.03 -42.08
CA GLN A 72 6.28 -0.11 -41.84
C GLN A 72 6.59 -0.82 -40.52
N PHE A 73 7.87 -0.90 -40.15
CA PHE A 73 8.31 -1.46 -38.88
C PHE A 73 7.87 -0.59 -37.69
N ASN A 74 8.05 0.72 -37.76
CA ASN A 74 7.57 1.64 -36.73
C ASN A 74 6.04 1.61 -36.61
N ASP A 75 5.31 1.63 -37.73
CA ASP A 75 3.85 1.53 -37.75
C ASP A 75 3.35 0.22 -37.11
N TYR A 76 4.11 -0.88 -37.25
CA TYR A 76 3.83 -2.14 -36.58
C TYR A 76 4.07 -2.04 -35.06
N LEU A 77 5.20 -1.48 -34.63
CA LEU A 77 5.49 -1.26 -33.20
C LEU A 77 4.42 -0.38 -32.54
N ASP A 78 3.96 0.66 -33.24
CA ASP A 78 2.90 1.55 -32.78
C ASP A 78 1.56 0.81 -32.70
N LYS A 79 1.22 -0.03 -33.69
CA LYS A 79 -0.01 -0.85 -33.64
C LYS A 79 0.01 -1.91 -32.54
N VAL A 80 1.14 -2.57 -32.29
CA VAL A 80 1.25 -3.62 -31.27
C VAL A 80 1.34 -3.04 -29.86
N SER A 81 2.00 -1.90 -29.67
CA SER A 81 2.00 -1.18 -28.40
C SER A 81 0.61 -0.62 -28.04
N VAL A 82 -0.18 -0.23 -29.03
CA VAL A 82 -1.57 0.22 -28.87
C VAL A 82 -2.56 -0.95 -28.71
N ALA A 83 -2.32 -2.12 -29.33
CA ALA A 83 -3.21 -3.28 -29.21
C ALA A 83 -3.12 -4.00 -27.84
N ASN A 84 -1.98 -3.91 -27.13
CA ASN A 84 -1.81 -4.47 -25.78
C ASN A 84 -2.12 -3.48 -24.65
N ILE A 85 -2.50 -2.25 -25.00
CA ILE A 85 -3.10 -1.30 -24.07
C ILE A 85 -4.47 -0.99 -24.65
N GLN A 86 -5.49 -1.79 -24.29
CA GLN A 86 -6.84 -1.25 -24.31
C GLN A 86 -6.80 -0.02 -23.41
N ALA A 87 -6.63 1.16 -24.01
CA ALA A 87 -6.86 2.41 -23.33
C ALA A 87 -8.23 2.28 -22.65
N PRO A 88 -8.36 2.69 -21.36
CA PRO A 88 -9.64 2.70 -20.69
C PRO A 88 -10.64 3.34 -21.64
N VAL A 89 -11.70 2.61 -21.97
CA VAL A 89 -12.82 3.15 -22.73
C VAL A 89 -13.30 4.34 -21.92
N THR A 90 -12.92 5.55 -22.33
CA THR A 90 -13.42 6.79 -21.74
C THR A 90 -14.94 6.71 -21.86
N PRO A 91 -15.69 6.55 -20.75
CA PRO A 91 -17.13 6.54 -20.85
C PRO A 91 -17.54 7.88 -21.45
N SER A 92 -18.35 7.85 -22.51
CA SER A 92 -18.93 9.07 -23.06
C SER A 92 -19.60 9.83 -21.93
N TYR A 93 -19.09 11.01 -21.61
CA TYR A 93 -19.68 11.91 -20.65
C TYR A 93 -20.97 12.45 -21.27
N ILE A 94 -22.09 11.74 -21.03
CA ILE A 94 -23.41 12.26 -21.38
C ILE A 94 -23.73 13.32 -20.32
N THR A 95 -23.52 14.58 -20.68
CA THR A 95 -23.89 15.76 -19.90
C THR A 95 -25.31 15.62 -19.34
N GLY A 96 -25.46 15.61 -18.01
CA GLY A 96 -26.77 15.68 -17.35
C GLY A 96 -26.98 14.80 -16.11
N SER A 97 -26.03 13.93 -15.72
CA SER A 97 -26.21 13.05 -14.56
C SER A 97 -24.88 12.72 -13.87
N THR A 98 -24.63 13.34 -12.72
CA THR A 98 -23.52 13.01 -11.80
C THR A 98 -23.53 11.52 -11.42
N GLN A 99 -24.70 10.86 -11.47
CA GLN A 99 -24.87 9.43 -11.23
C GLN A 99 -24.19 8.54 -12.28
N ASN A 100 -24.23 8.92 -13.56
CA ASN A 100 -23.59 8.13 -14.62
C ASN A 100 -22.06 8.23 -14.54
N TYR A 101 -21.56 9.39 -14.12
CA TYR A 101 -20.15 9.60 -13.88
C TYR A 101 -19.62 8.73 -12.74
N VAL A 102 -20.24 8.78 -11.55
CA VAL A 102 -19.80 7.96 -10.40
C VAL A 102 -19.92 6.47 -10.69
N SER A 103 -20.97 6.04 -11.38
CA SER A 103 -21.13 4.62 -11.76
C SER A 103 -20.07 4.18 -12.76
N GLY A 104 -19.71 5.04 -13.72
CA GLY A 104 -18.62 4.80 -14.67
C GLY A 104 -17.25 4.76 -13.98
N LEU A 105 -17.00 5.68 -13.05
CA LEU A 105 -15.78 5.71 -12.23
C LEU A 105 -15.66 4.46 -11.36
N ASN A 106 -16.75 4.04 -10.73
CA ASN A 106 -16.77 2.81 -9.93
C ASN A 106 -16.49 1.59 -10.80
N ALA A 107 -17.04 1.51 -12.01
CA ALA A 107 -16.76 0.42 -12.94
C ALA A 107 -15.30 0.42 -13.43
N GLU A 108 -14.75 1.59 -13.75
CA GLU A 108 -13.35 1.74 -14.17
C GLU A 108 -12.38 1.44 -13.03
N VAL A 109 -12.69 1.90 -11.80
CA VAL A 109 -11.89 1.63 -10.60
C VAL A 109 -11.96 0.15 -10.23
N GLU A 110 -13.14 -0.48 -10.27
CA GLU A 110 -13.28 -1.92 -10.00
C GLU A 110 -12.54 -2.76 -11.05
N ALA A 111 -12.58 -2.35 -12.32
CA ALA A 111 -11.81 -3.00 -13.38
C ALA A 111 -10.30 -2.82 -13.19
N ALA A 112 -9.85 -1.61 -12.85
CA ALA A 112 -8.45 -1.31 -12.55
C ALA A 112 -7.97 -2.07 -11.30
N ARG A 113 -8.84 -2.20 -10.28
CA ARG A 113 -8.60 -2.99 -9.06
C ARG A 113 -8.40 -4.45 -9.40
N LYS A 114 -9.33 -5.06 -10.16
CA LYS A 114 -9.21 -6.46 -10.59
C LYS A 114 -7.97 -6.71 -11.44
N ALA A 115 -7.63 -5.80 -12.34
CA ALA A 115 -6.42 -5.90 -13.15
C ALA A 115 -5.16 -5.81 -12.29
N LEU A 116 -5.14 -4.91 -11.30
CA LEU A 116 -4.02 -4.77 -10.36
C LEU A 116 -3.91 -5.97 -9.41
N GLU A 117 -5.03 -6.47 -8.87
CA GLU A 117 -5.08 -7.69 -8.04
C GLU A 117 -4.58 -8.91 -8.81
N GLN A 118 -5.04 -9.10 -10.06
CA GLN A 118 -4.54 -10.16 -10.93
C GLN A 118 -3.05 -10.03 -11.18
N ARG A 119 -2.56 -8.81 -11.45
CA ARG A 119 -1.14 -8.56 -11.66
C ARG A 119 -0.31 -8.82 -10.40
N LEU A 120 -0.75 -8.34 -9.24
CA LEU A 120 -0.08 -8.59 -7.96
C LEU A 120 -0.04 -10.09 -7.64
N ALA A 121 -1.14 -10.80 -7.91
CA ALA A 121 -1.18 -12.26 -7.76
C ALA A 121 -0.22 -12.94 -8.75
N GLN A 122 -0.11 -12.44 -9.97
CA GLN A 122 0.81 -12.96 -10.99
C GLN A 122 2.27 -12.68 -10.64
N ASP A 123 2.61 -11.47 -10.20
CA ASP A 123 3.94 -11.08 -9.73
C ASP A 123 4.33 -11.88 -8.48
N GLN A 124 3.40 -12.13 -7.56
CA GLN A 124 3.61 -13.02 -6.42
C GLN A 124 3.86 -14.46 -6.85
N ALA A 125 3.06 -15.00 -7.77
CA ALA A 125 3.24 -16.35 -8.28
C ALA A 125 4.57 -16.50 -9.03
N GLN A 126 4.96 -15.50 -9.82
CA GLN A 126 6.25 -15.49 -10.52
C GLN A 126 7.41 -15.42 -9.53
N THR A 127 7.35 -14.51 -8.55
CA THR A 127 8.38 -14.40 -7.51
C THR A 127 8.52 -15.71 -6.74
N GLN A 128 7.40 -16.35 -6.41
CA GLN A 128 7.39 -17.65 -5.74
C GLN A 128 8.01 -18.75 -6.62
N ALA A 129 7.69 -18.79 -7.91
CA ALA A 129 8.25 -19.74 -8.86
C ALA A 129 9.75 -19.52 -9.09
N GLU A 130 10.21 -18.27 -9.13
CA GLU A 130 11.63 -17.92 -9.22
C GLU A 130 12.38 -18.33 -7.94
N LEU A 131 11.75 -18.15 -6.77
CA LEU A 131 12.30 -18.57 -5.49
C LEU A 131 12.41 -20.09 -5.39
N GLU A 132 11.40 -20.82 -5.88
CA GLU A 132 11.43 -22.29 -5.96
C GLU A 132 12.48 -22.78 -6.97
N ALA A 133 12.58 -22.15 -8.13
CA ALA A 133 13.60 -22.47 -9.13
C ALA A 133 15.01 -22.17 -8.62
N ALA A 134 15.20 -21.06 -7.89
CA ALA A 134 16.44 -20.74 -7.21
C ALA A 134 16.78 -21.78 -6.14
N LYS A 135 15.82 -22.14 -5.27
CA LYS A 135 15.97 -23.21 -4.28
C LYS A 135 16.34 -24.55 -4.90
N LYS A 136 15.78 -24.88 -6.07
CA LYS A 136 16.10 -26.11 -6.79
C LYS A 136 17.52 -26.11 -7.36
N ARG A 137 17.92 -25.03 -8.07
CA ARG A 137 19.31 -24.86 -8.56
C ARG A 137 20.30 -24.87 -7.42
N GLU A 138 19.90 -24.31 -6.29
CA GLU A 138 20.71 -24.25 -5.09
C GLU A 138 20.84 -25.62 -4.42
N ALA A 139 19.75 -26.41 -4.32
CA ALA A 139 19.80 -27.79 -3.84
C ALA A 139 20.68 -28.67 -4.74
N GLU A 140 20.62 -28.46 -6.06
CA GLU A 140 21.47 -29.13 -7.04
C GLU A 140 22.96 -28.73 -6.89
N ALA A 141 23.24 -27.45 -6.59
CA ALA A 141 24.60 -26.95 -6.37
C ALA A 141 25.21 -27.36 -5.01
N VAL A 142 24.38 -27.75 -4.04
CA VAL A 142 24.79 -27.94 -2.63
C VAL A 142 24.86 -29.39 -2.21
N GLN A 143 24.57 -30.32 -3.12
CA GLN A 143 24.83 -31.75 -2.94
C GLN A 143 26.31 -32.09 -2.59
N GLY A 144 27.23 -31.11 -2.57
CA GLY A 144 28.60 -31.27 -2.08
C GLY A 144 29.02 -30.52 -0.80
N VAL A 145 28.21 -29.60 -0.22
CA VAL A 145 28.68 -28.69 0.88
C VAL A 145 27.59 -28.36 1.92
N SER A 146 26.61 -29.25 2.13
CA SER A 146 25.30 -28.91 2.72
C SER A 146 25.20 -28.63 4.23
N THR A 147 26.28 -28.67 5.01
CA THR A 147 26.20 -28.51 6.48
C THR A 147 26.79 -27.20 7.02
N LEU A 148 27.52 -26.43 6.20
CA LEU A 148 28.22 -25.21 6.67
C LEU A 148 27.61 -23.88 6.17
N THR A 149 26.71 -23.90 5.18
CA THR A 149 26.23 -22.66 4.52
C THR A 149 24.78 -22.27 4.82
N THR A 150 24.01 -23.09 5.54
CA THR A 150 22.59 -22.85 5.83
C THR A 150 22.32 -21.54 6.57
N PRO A 151 23.06 -21.17 7.64
CA PRO A 151 22.82 -19.90 8.35
C PRO A 151 23.14 -18.66 7.49
N PHE A 152 24.15 -18.77 6.62
CA PHE A 152 24.53 -17.68 5.72
C PHE A 152 23.45 -17.43 4.64
N ARG A 153 22.74 -18.48 4.20
CA ARG A 153 21.67 -18.39 3.20
C ARG A 153 20.40 -17.74 3.72
N GLU A 154 19.92 -18.16 4.89
CA GLU A 154 18.75 -17.53 5.50
C GLU A 154 19.03 -16.04 5.77
N THR A 155 20.26 -15.72 6.15
CA THR A 155 20.70 -14.33 6.32
C THR A 155 20.69 -13.58 4.99
N LEU A 156 21.18 -14.16 3.90
CA LEU A 156 21.27 -13.48 2.61
C LEU A 156 19.90 -13.32 1.94
N GLU A 157 19.03 -14.32 2.02
CA GLU A 157 17.64 -14.24 1.51
C GLU A 157 16.81 -13.25 2.32
N LYS A 158 16.96 -13.24 3.66
CA LYS A 158 16.34 -12.22 4.51
C LYS A 158 16.89 -10.84 4.22
N THR A 159 18.21 -10.70 4.08
CA THR A 159 18.85 -9.42 3.78
C THR A 159 18.41 -8.90 2.41
N GLU A 160 18.23 -9.76 1.41
CA GLU A 160 17.74 -9.30 0.10
C GLU A 160 16.25 -8.97 0.07
N ARG A 161 15.40 -9.71 0.80
CA ARG A 161 13.98 -9.32 0.98
C ARG A 161 13.85 -8.00 1.75
N GLU A 162 14.66 -7.83 2.79
CA GLU A 162 14.75 -6.57 3.55
C GLU A 162 15.32 -5.44 2.70
N ARG A 163 16.34 -5.69 1.86
CA ARG A 163 16.96 -4.71 0.95
C ARG A 163 16.02 -4.29 -0.17
N LEU A 164 15.26 -5.22 -0.72
CA LEU A 164 14.29 -4.94 -1.79
C LEU A 164 13.02 -4.28 -1.25
N GLY A 165 12.79 -4.27 0.06
CA GLY A 165 11.66 -3.59 0.70
C GLY A 165 10.28 -4.07 0.24
N THR A 166 10.23 -5.18 -0.52
CA THR A 166 9.05 -5.63 -1.26
C THR A 166 7.88 -5.92 -0.33
N ASP A 167 8.11 -6.56 0.81
CA ASP A 167 7.02 -6.88 1.74
C ASP A 167 6.44 -5.63 2.42
N VAL A 168 7.29 -4.65 2.74
CA VAL A 168 6.85 -3.39 3.36
C VAL A 168 6.08 -2.53 2.35
N VAL A 169 6.61 -2.39 1.13
CA VAL A 169 5.95 -1.63 0.05
C VAL A 169 4.62 -2.28 -0.34
N LEU A 170 4.58 -3.60 -0.53
CA LEU A 170 3.35 -4.33 -0.84
C LEU A 170 2.33 -4.24 0.31
N SER A 171 2.77 -4.31 1.57
CA SER A 171 1.88 -4.11 2.73
C SER A 171 1.29 -2.71 2.77
N GLN A 172 2.09 -1.68 2.47
CA GLN A 172 1.62 -0.29 2.38
C GLN A 172 0.64 -0.10 1.23
N GLN A 173 0.90 -0.69 0.07
CA GLN A 173 -0.01 -0.69 -1.07
C GLN A 173 -1.36 -1.31 -0.72
N ARG A 174 -1.35 -2.49 -0.09
CA ARG A 174 -2.58 -3.15 0.35
C ARG A 174 -3.40 -2.27 1.28
N LYS A 175 -2.76 -1.62 2.27
CA LYS A 175 -3.44 -0.68 3.18
C LYS A 175 -4.08 0.50 2.45
N LEU A 176 -3.40 1.05 1.43
CA LEU A 176 -3.96 2.14 0.62
C LEU A 176 -5.15 1.66 -0.24
N LEU A 177 -5.09 0.44 -0.75
CA LEU A 177 -6.21 -0.16 -1.49
C LEU A 177 -7.40 -0.48 -0.57
N ASP A 178 -7.15 -0.97 0.64
CA ASP A 178 -8.19 -1.20 1.64
C ASP A 178 -8.88 0.12 2.04
N GLU A 179 -8.10 1.19 2.23
CA GLU A 179 -8.64 2.53 2.50
C GLU A 179 -9.46 3.04 1.32
N LEU A 180 -8.99 2.83 0.08
CA LEU A 180 -9.75 3.19 -1.11
C LEU A 180 -11.09 2.43 -1.19
N ASP A 181 -11.10 1.12 -0.92
CA ASP A 181 -12.31 0.30 -0.92
C ASP A 181 -13.31 0.76 0.15
N GLN A 182 -12.82 1.08 1.34
CA GLN A 182 -13.63 1.67 2.40
C GLN A 182 -14.24 3.01 1.97
N LEU A 183 -13.43 3.91 1.40
CA LEU A 183 -13.89 5.22 0.92
C LEU A 183 -14.96 5.09 -0.17
N LEU A 184 -14.80 4.16 -1.12
CA LEU A 184 -15.79 3.91 -2.17
C LEU A 184 -17.07 3.30 -1.60
N THR A 185 -16.95 2.43 -0.61
CA THR A 185 -18.10 1.85 0.10
C THR A 185 -18.89 2.92 0.84
N GLU A 186 -18.21 3.77 1.61
CA GLU A 186 -18.81 4.90 2.32
C GLU A 186 -19.45 5.90 1.33
N GLY A 187 -18.76 6.22 0.23
CA GLY A 187 -19.28 7.07 -0.84
C GLY A 187 -20.57 6.52 -1.44
N ASN A 188 -20.62 5.21 -1.72
CA ASN A 188 -21.82 4.55 -2.25
C ASN A 188 -22.99 4.57 -1.25
N GLN A 189 -22.72 4.43 0.05
CA GLN A 189 -23.75 4.55 1.09
C GLN A 189 -24.31 5.97 1.15
N LEU A 190 -23.45 6.99 1.12
CA LEU A 190 -23.86 8.40 1.12
C LEU A 190 -24.69 8.75 -0.11
N ILE A 191 -24.30 8.25 -1.30
CA ILE A 191 -25.08 8.43 -2.53
C ILE A 191 -26.46 7.79 -2.39
N ARG A 192 -26.57 6.59 -1.81
CA ARG A 192 -27.88 5.94 -1.56
C ARG A 192 -28.74 6.78 -0.62
N GLN A 193 -28.18 7.28 0.47
CA GLN A 193 -28.87 8.19 1.38
C GLN A 193 -29.34 9.46 0.66
N GLN A 194 -28.51 10.02 -0.23
CA GLN A 194 -28.91 11.17 -1.04
C GLN A 194 -30.04 10.85 -2.03
N LYS A 195 -30.06 9.66 -2.64
CA LYS A 195 -31.13 9.24 -3.56
C LYS A 195 -32.49 9.11 -2.86
N GLU A 196 -32.49 8.74 -1.58
CA GLU A 196 -33.72 8.65 -0.78
C GLU A 196 -34.26 10.03 -0.40
N VAL A 197 -33.39 11.05 -0.35
CA VAL A 197 -33.78 12.44 -0.11
C VAL A 197 -34.18 13.10 -1.44
N THR A 198 -35.40 12.86 -1.90
CA THR A 198 -35.94 13.53 -3.11
C THR A 198 -36.35 14.99 -2.82
N GLY A 199 -36.24 15.87 -3.84
CA GLY A 199 -36.69 17.27 -3.77
C GLY A 199 -35.71 18.26 -3.11
N LEU A 200 -36.22 19.45 -2.73
CA LEU A 200 -35.46 20.55 -2.09
C LEU A 200 -34.69 20.14 -0.81
N ALA A 201 -34.97 18.96 -0.26
CA ALA A 201 -34.27 18.40 0.89
C ALA A 201 -32.84 17.91 0.55
N ALA A 202 -32.55 17.50 -0.69
CA ALA A 202 -31.20 17.08 -1.11
C ALA A 202 -30.17 18.21 -0.99
N ILE A 203 -30.64 19.46 -1.14
CA ILE A 203 -29.85 20.69 -1.06
C ILE A 203 -29.63 21.12 0.40
N ARG A 204 -30.47 20.66 1.33
CA ARG A 204 -30.37 21.00 2.75
C ARG A 204 -29.30 20.25 3.51
N ASN A 205 -28.61 19.28 2.90
CA ASN A 205 -27.52 18.58 3.55
C ASN A 205 -26.16 18.84 2.88
N PRO A 206 -25.65 20.08 2.95
CA PRO A 206 -24.32 20.43 2.43
C PRO A 206 -23.20 19.62 3.08
N ARG A 207 -23.47 18.99 4.24
CA ARG A 207 -22.52 18.09 4.90
C ARG A 207 -22.32 16.80 4.11
N ILE A 208 -23.38 16.17 3.57
CA ILE A 208 -23.23 14.95 2.76
C ILE A 208 -22.43 15.25 1.49
N GLN A 209 -22.74 16.35 0.81
CA GLN A 209 -22.00 16.73 -0.40
C GLN A 209 -20.53 16.97 -0.09
N LYS A 210 -20.24 17.72 0.98
CA LYS A 210 -18.86 17.91 1.43
C LYS A 210 -18.16 16.59 1.71
N THR A 211 -18.81 15.65 2.40
CA THR A 211 -18.24 14.33 2.66
C THR A 211 -17.97 13.56 1.36
N MET A 212 -18.86 13.62 0.37
CA MET A 212 -18.61 13.00 -0.94
C MET A 212 -17.45 13.66 -1.70
N ASP A 213 -17.37 14.99 -1.67
CA ASP A 213 -16.26 15.74 -2.27
C ASP A 213 -14.94 15.37 -1.59
N ASP A 214 -14.92 15.22 -0.26
CA ASP A 214 -13.74 14.83 0.52
C ASP A 214 -13.33 13.36 0.24
N ILE A 215 -14.29 12.45 0.10
CA ILE A 215 -14.06 11.05 -0.29
C ILE A 215 -13.48 10.99 -1.71
N ALA A 216 -14.10 11.68 -2.67
CA ALA A 216 -13.62 11.71 -4.06
C ALA A 216 -12.23 12.34 -4.17
N ALA A 217 -11.99 13.42 -3.41
CA ALA A 217 -10.70 14.07 -3.33
C ALA A 217 -9.64 13.14 -2.74
N ARG A 218 -9.95 12.39 -1.68
CA ARG A 218 -9.00 11.43 -1.08
C ARG A 218 -8.74 10.23 -1.99
N ALA A 219 -9.78 9.65 -2.57
CA ALA A 219 -9.67 8.55 -3.52
C ALA A 219 -8.81 8.95 -4.73
N GLY A 220 -8.94 10.19 -5.21
CA GLY A 220 -8.10 10.75 -6.27
C GLY A 220 -6.61 10.75 -5.92
N VAL A 221 -6.25 11.20 -4.71
CA VAL A 221 -4.86 11.18 -4.22
C VAL A 221 -4.34 9.75 -4.06
N ILE A 222 -5.13 8.84 -3.46
CA ILE A 222 -4.73 7.44 -3.27
C ILE A 222 -4.48 6.75 -4.62
N ASN A 223 -5.41 6.87 -5.57
CA ASN A 223 -5.27 6.31 -6.92
C ASN A 223 -4.03 6.85 -7.63
N ALA A 224 -3.74 8.14 -7.47
CA ALA A 224 -2.56 8.75 -8.05
C ALA A 224 -1.27 8.19 -7.43
N VAL A 225 -1.20 8.03 -6.11
CA VAL A 225 -0.02 7.49 -5.43
C VAL A 225 0.19 6.02 -5.77
N VAL A 226 -0.86 5.20 -5.82
CA VAL A 226 -0.79 3.81 -6.27
C VAL A 226 -0.31 3.73 -7.73
N SER A 227 -0.78 4.63 -8.60
CA SER A 227 -0.33 4.71 -10.00
C SER A 227 1.15 5.10 -10.11
N LEU A 228 1.61 6.03 -9.27
CA LEU A 228 3.00 6.46 -9.23
C LEU A 228 3.94 5.34 -8.80
N GLN A 229 3.56 4.55 -7.79
CA GLN A 229 4.36 3.41 -7.33
C GLN A 229 4.54 2.34 -8.41
N ASN A 230 3.61 2.27 -9.36
CA ASN A 230 3.72 1.44 -10.55
C ASN A 230 4.59 2.07 -11.66
N THR A 231 5.40 3.10 -11.35
CA THR A 231 6.29 3.88 -12.25
C THR A 231 5.59 4.67 -13.37
N TYR A 232 4.28 4.94 -13.24
CA TYR A 232 3.54 5.74 -14.23
C TYR A 232 3.16 7.13 -13.68
N LEU A 233 4.15 8.03 -13.59
CA LEU A 233 3.92 9.43 -13.18
C LEU A 233 2.83 10.12 -14.03
N ALA A 234 2.80 9.87 -15.34
CA ALA A 234 1.79 10.40 -16.24
C ALA A 234 0.36 9.96 -15.85
N ASN A 235 0.17 8.69 -15.49
CA ASN A 235 -1.12 8.16 -15.06
C ASN A 235 -1.55 8.75 -13.71
N ALA A 236 -0.60 8.96 -12.81
CA ALA A 236 -0.86 9.62 -11.53
C ALA A 236 -1.38 11.05 -11.73
N TYR A 237 -0.74 11.84 -12.59
CA TYR A 237 -1.18 13.20 -12.90
C TYR A 237 -2.55 13.21 -13.59
N GLN A 238 -2.78 12.32 -14.56
CA GLN A 238 -4.08 12.19 -15.20
C GLN A 238 -5.18 11.78 -14.21
N SER A 239 -4.87 10.95 -13.20
CA SER A 239 -5.82 10.60 -12.14
C SER A 239 -6.19 11.83 -11.31
N ILE A 240 -5.20 12.62 -10.89
CA ILE A 240 -5.44 13.87 -10.15
C ILE A 240 -6.26 14.84 -11.00
N ASP A 241 -5.88 15.05 -12.26
CA ASP A 241 -6.58 15.96 -13.16
C ASP A 241 -8.03 15.55 -13.37
N ARG A 242 -8.31 14.25 -13.54
CA ARG A 242 -9.69 13.74 -13.61
C ARG A 242 -10.47 14.04 -12.33
N SER A 243 -9.89 13.76 -11.15
CA SER A 243 -10.52 14.06 -9.87
C SER A 243 -10.76 15.56 -9.65
N VAL A 244 -9.78 16.40 -9.97
CA VAL A 244 -9.90 17.87 -9.87
C VAL A 244 -10.97 18.39 -10.81
N ASN A 245 -10.98 17.95 -12.07
CA ASN A 245 -11.97 18.37 -13.05
C ASN A 245 -13.39 17.97 -12.64
N ALA A 246 -13.55 16.79 -12.03
CA ALA A 246 -14.84 16.35 -11.52
C ALA A 246 -15.34 17.20 -10.34
N ILE A 247 -14.48 17.44 -9.35
CA ILE A 247 -14.77 18.31 -8.19
C ILE A 247 -15.08 19.74 -8.68
N ALA A 248 -14.29 20.24 -9.63
CA ALA A 248 -14.48 21.55 -10.22
C ALA A 248 -15.81 21.66 -10.98
N GLN A 249 -16.20 20.62 -11.70
CA GLN A 249 -17.47 20.59 -12.42
C GLN A 249 -18.66 20.57 -11.47
N ASP A 250 -18.64 19.76 -10.40
CA ASP A 250 -19.69 19.75 -9.37
C ASP A 250 -19.89 21.15 -8.76
N ARG A 251 -18.78 21.80 -8.40
CA ARG A 251 -18.83 23.17 -7.84
C ARG A 251 -19.37 24.18 -8.84
N LYS A 252 -19.02 24.07 -10.13
CA LYS A 252 -19.58 24.91 -11.19
C LYS A 252 -21.08 24.70 -11.36
N ASP A 253 -21.55 23.46 -11.30
CA ASP A 253 -22.97 23.14 -11.40
C ASP A 253 -23.74 23.72 -10.18
N ARG A 254 -23.17 23.63 -8.99
CA ARG A 254 -23.73 24.24 -7.76
C ARG A 254 -23.74 25.76 -7.82
N LEU A 255 -22.68 26.38 -8.35
CA LEU A 255 -22.64 27.82 -8.59
C LEU A 255 -23.76 28.24 -9.55
N ALA A 256 -23.88 27.57 -10.69
CA ALA A 256 -24.93 27.85 -11.68
C ALA A 256 -26.34 27.68 -11.09
N TYR A 257 -26.53 26.70 -10.21
CA TYR A 257 -27.78 26.52 -9.47
C TYR A 257 -28.09 27.72 -8.56
N TYR A 258 -27.17 28.11 -7.67
CA TYR A 258 -27.41 29.23 -6.76
C TYR A 258 -27.60 30.56 -7.50
N ASP A 259 -26.85 30.78 -8.58
CA ASP A 259 -27.03 31.93 -9.47
C ASP A 259 -28.43 31.91 -10.10
N THR A 260 -28.91 30.75 -10.55
CA THR A 260 -30.27 30.60 -11.09
C THR A 260 -31.34 30.90 -10.03
N VAL A 261 -31.19 30.36 -8.81
CA VAL A 261 -32.12 30.62 -7.70
C VAL A 261 -32.18 32.12 -7.37
N LEU A 262 -31.04 32.77 -7.25
CA LEU A 262 -30.98 34.22 -6.99
C LEU A 262 -31.57 35.03 -8.15
N ASN A 263 -31.32 34.65 -9.40
CA ASN A 263 -31.90 35.32 -10.56
C ASN A 263 -33.42 35.17 -10.64
N LEU A 264 -33.96 33.99 -10.29
CA LEU A 264 -35.41 33.78 -10.23
C LEU A 264 -36.05 34.59 -9.09
N ALA A 265 -35.38 34.66 -7.93
CA ALA A 265 -35.82 35.47 -6.80
C ALA A 265 -35.82 36.97 -7.13
N ASN A 266 -34.76 37.47 -7.78
CA ASN A 266 -34.66 38.86 -8.22
C ASN A 266 -35.69 39.26 -9.30
N ARG A 267 -36.30 38.28 -9.96
CA ARG A 267 -37.36 38.49 -10.95
C ARG A 267 -38.76 38.29 -10.36
N ASP A 268 -38.87 38.16 -9.05
CA ASP A 268 -40.11 37.86 -8.31
C ASP A 268 -40.82 36.58 -8.78
N ILE A 269 -40.10 35.64 -9.42
CA ILE A 269 -40.66 34.36 -9.90
C ILE A 269 -40.80 33.38 -8.72
N ILE A 270 -39.85 33.42 -7.79
CA ILE A 270 -39.89 32.66 -6.54
C ILE A 270 -39.74 33.62 -5.37
N ASN A 271 -40.46 33.37 -4.29
CA ASN A 271 -40.33 34.16 -3.07
C ASN A 271 -39.19 33.58 -2.21
N LEU A 272 -38.06 34.29 -2.14
CA LEU A 272 -36.92 33.94 -1.30
C LEU A 272 -36.72 35.04 -0.27
N ASP A 273 -36.83 34.72 1.01
CA ASP A 273 -36.59 35.70 2.07
C ASP A 273 -35.14 36.22 2.04
N ASN A 274 -34.91 37.40 2.63
CA ASN A 274 -33.60 38.07 2.63
C ASN A 274 -32.48 37.20 3.20
N LYS A 275 -32.77 36.39 4.22
CA LYS A 275 -31.78 35.52 4.87
C LYS A 275 -31.42 34.35 3.95
N SER A 276 -32.39 33.78 3.25
CA SER A 276 -32.16 32.73 2.25
C SER A 276 -31.31 33.26 1.07
N GLN A 277 -31.51 34.51 0.66
CA GLN A 277 -30.70 35.14 -0.38
C GLN A 277 -29.25 35.39 0.09
N GLU A 278 -29.08 35.85 1.33
CA GLU A 278 -27.77 36.04 1.96
C GLU A 278 -26.99 34.72 2.04
N VAL A 279 -27.63 33.65 2.53
CA VAL A 279 -27.03 32.31 2.57
C VAL A 279 -26.62 31.84 1.17
N ALA A 280 -27.46 32.02 0.15
CA ALA A 280 -27.11 31.64 -1.22
C ALA A 280 -25.88 32.43 -1.74
N LYS A 281 -25.77 33.72 -1.43
CA LYS A 281 -24.59 34.54 -1.78
C LYS A 281 -23.33 34.09 -1.06
N GLU A 282 -23.42 33.77 0.24
CA GLU A 282 -22.30 33.21 1.00
C GLU A 282 -21.84 31.87 0.43
N GLN A 283 -22.77 30.97 0.07
CA GLN A 283 -22.43 29.70 -0.57
C GLN A 283 -21.73 29.89 -1.91
N ILE A 284 -22.15 30.86 -2.73
CA ILE A 284 -21.47 31.20 -3.99
C ILE A 284 -20.02 31.64 -3.72
N ASN A 285 -19.80 32.51 -2.73
CA ASN A 285 -18.46 33.00 -2.41
C ASN A 285 -17.55 31.87 -1.90
N LEU A 286 -18.08 30.98 -1.05
CA LEU A 286 -17.37 29.80 -0.58
C LEU A 286 -17.01 28.86 -1.74
N LEU A 287 -17.95 28.55 -2.62
CA LEU A 287 -17.72 27.67 -3.77
C LEU A 287 -16.66 28.23 -4.73
N LYS A 288 -16.64 29.55 -4.96
CA LYS A 288 -15.61 30.22 -5.77
C LYS A 288 -14.23 30.12 -5.13
N PHE A 289 -14.15 30.39 -3.82
CA PHE A 289 -12.92 30.25 -3.06
C PHE A 289 -12.40 28.81 -3.10
N ASP A 290 -13.26 27.84 -2.84
CA ASP A 290 -12.90 26.42 -2.84
C ASP A 290 -12.40 25.98 -4.22
N LEU A 291 -13.08 26.38 -5.30
CA LEU A 291 -12.68 26.07 -6.69
C LEU A 291 -11.24 26.54 -6.99
N GLU A 292 -10.90 27.76 -6.58
CA GLU A 292 -9.56 28.31 -6.73
C GLU A 292 -8.54 27.53 -5.88
N GLN A 293 -8.88 27.25 -4.63
CA GLN A 293 -8.01 26.50 -3.70
C GLN A 293 -7.72 25.09 -4.20
N THR A 294 -8.74 24.32 -4.63
CA THR A 294 -8.54 22.95 -5.10
C THR A 294 -7.60 22.86 -6.30
N THR A 295 -7.61 23.86 -7.19
CA THR A 295 -6.66 23.90 -8.31
C THR A 295 -5.23 24.12 -7.81
N LYS A 296 -5.02 25.09 -6.92
CA LYS A 296 -3.70 25.37 -6.32
C LYS A 296 -3.18 24.19 -5.50
N THR A 297 -4.02 23.57 -4.68
CA THR A 297 -3.69 22.39 -3.89
C THR A 297 -3.35 21.21 -4.80
N ALA A 298 -4.09 20.98 -5.87
CA ALA A 298 -3.80 19.89 -6.79
C ALA A 298 -2.42 20.02 -7.45
N ASP A 299 -2.06 21.23 -7.89
CA ASP A 299 -0.75 21.48 -8.47
C ASP A 299 0.37 21.32 -7.43
N TYR A 300 0.13 21.75 -6.19
CA TYR A 300 1.04 21.52 -5.07
C TYR A 300 1.22 20.02 -4.79
N ILE A 301 0.14 19.24 -4.74
CA ILE A 301 0.19 17.78 -4.55
C ILE A 301 0.94 17.12 -5.71
N LYS A 302 0.73 17.52 -6.96
CA LYS A 302 1.47 17.00 -8.13
C LYS A 302 2.98 17.24 -7.99
N GLN A 303 3.39 18.42 -7.50
CA GLN A 303 4.80 18.75 -7.27
C GLN A 303 5.42 17.83 -6.20
N LEU A 304 4.70 17.62 -5.09
CA LEU A 304 5.13 16.69 -4.05
C LEU A 304 5.20 15.25 -4.57
N MET A 305 4.33 14.87 -5.50
CA MET A 305 4.33 13.52 -6.09
C MET A 305 5.45 13.24 -7.10
N VAL A 306 6.29 14.23 -7.44
CA VAL A 306 7.48 13.99 -8.27
C VAL A 306 8.47 13.08 -7.53
N ASN A 307 8.55 13.21 -6.21
CA ASN A 307 9.39 12.37 -5.38
C ASN A 307 8.57 11.19 -4.80
N PRO A 308 9.00 9.93 -4.99
CA PRO A 308 8.24 8.75 -4.56
C PRO A 308 8.06 8.68 -3.03
N ASP A 309 9.06 9.11 -2.24
CA ASP A 309 8.98 9.10 -0.77
C ASP A 309 7.94 10.10 -0.28
N THR A 310 7.88 11.27 -0.93
CA THR A 310 6.93 12.32 -0.58
C THR A 310 5.51 11.96 -1.03
N ALA A 311 5.37 11.22 -2.14
CA ALA A 311 4.09 10.68 -2.59
C ALA A 311 3.53 9.61 -1.64
N LEU A 312 4.38 8.71 -1.15
CA LEU A 312 3.97 7.73 -0.13
C LEU A 312 3.51 8.44 1.15
N LEU A 313 4.28 9.45 1.59
CA LEU A 313 3.94 10.25 2.75
C LEU A 313 2.61 10.98 2.56
N LEU A 314 2.34 11.54 1.38
CA LEU A 314 1.06 12.15 1.03
C LEU A 314 -0.10 11.17 1.22
N ALA A 315 0.01 9.96 0.67
CA ALA A 315 -1.04 8.96 0.81
C ALA A 315 -1.26 8.55 2.27
N GLN A 316 -0.19 8.36 3.05
CA GLN A 316 -0.27 8.03 4.48
C GLN A 316 -0.84 9.18 5.33
N SER A 317 -0.63 10.42 4.90
CA SER A 317 -0.98 11.62 5.67
C SER A 317 -2.45 11.98 5.70
N GLY A 318 -3.29 11.31 4.92
CA GLY A 318 -4.71 11.67 4.91
C GLY A 318 -5.03 12.85 4.00
N VAL A 319 -4.10 13.26 3.14
CA VAL A 319 -4.25 14.47 2.32
C VAL A 319 -5.31 14.29 1.23
N THR A 320 -6.14 15.31 1.04
CA THR A 320 -7.18 15.37 0.01
C THR A 320 -6.94 16.57 -0.91
N LEU A 321 -7.52 16.53 -2.12
CA LEU A 321 -7.54 17.67 -3.05
C LEU A 321 -8.34 18.90 -2.54
N ASN A 322 -9.08 18.76 -1.44
CA ASN A 322 -9.84 19.84 -0.81
C ASN A 322 -9.08 20.49 0.35
N ASP A 323 -7.96 19.90 0.80
CA ASP A 323 -7.15 20.49 1.86
C ASP A 323 -6.51 21.81 1.38
N SER A 324 -6.34 22.76 2.29
CA SER A 324 -5.47 23.91 2.02
C SER A 324 -4.00 23.48 2.03
N ILE A 325 -3.11 24.23 1.38
CA ILE A 325 -1.67 23.93 1.38
C ILE A 325 -1.11 23.86 2.81
N GLU A 326 -1.58 24.71 3.72
CA GLU A 326 -1.19 24.69 5.13
C GLU A 326 -1.67 23.40 5.82
N THR A 327 -2.87 22.94 5.50
CA THR A 327 -3.43 21.68 6.01
C THR A 327 -2.66 20.49 5.49
N VAL A 328 -2.28 20.50 4.20
CA VAL A 328 -1.41 19.48 3.59
C VAL A 328 -0.07 19.43 4.33
N ASN A 329 0.59 20.56 4.51
CA ASN A 329 1.89 20.63 5.20
C ASN A 329 1.81 20.15 6.64
N LYS A 330 0.74 20.52 7.36
CA LYS A 330 0.51 20.04 8.72
C LYS A 330 0.36 18.51 8.77
N LYS A 331 -0.49 17.95 7.90
CA LYS A 331 -0.71 16.49 7.82
C LYS A 331 0.58 15.74 7.48
N LEU A 332 1.37 16.26 6.54
CA LEU A 332 2.67 15.69 6.18
C LEU A 332 3.65 15.72 7.35
N ALA A 333 3.75 16.84 8.05
CA ALA A 333 4.61 16.97 9.23
C ALA A 333 4.18 16.03 10.37
N ASP A 334 2.87 15.87 10.58
CA ASP A 334 2.33 14.97 11.60
C ASP A 334 2.66 13.50 11.28
N VAL A 335 2.59 13.07 10.02
CA VAL A 335 2.98 11.71 9.63
C VAL A 335 4.49 11.51 9.62
N GLN A 336 5.30 12.49 9.20
CA GLN A 336 6.75 12.41 9.32
C GLN A 336 7.17 12.17 10.78
N TYR A 337 6.57 12.94 11.69
CA TYR A 337 6.79 12.78 13.12
C TYR A 337 6.32 11.40 13.62
N ALA A 338 5.15 10.93 13.19
CA ALA A 338 4.67 9.59 13.56
C ALA A 338 5.59 8.47 13.04
N ASN A 339 6.18 8.64 11.85
CA ASN A 339 7.15 7.71 11.28
C ASN A 339 8.47 7.73 12.07
N GLU A 340 8.99 8.92 12.44
CA GLU A 340 10.17 9.07 13.29
C GLU A 340 10.01 8.31 14.62
N VAL A 341 8.89 8.51 15.32
CA VAL A 341 8.62 7.83 16.59
C VAL A 341 8.52 6.31 16.40
N ARG A 342 7.92 5.86 15.30
CA ARG A 342 7.82 4.42 14.99
C ARG A 342 9.20 3.82 14.69
N ASP A 343 10.00 4.47 13.88
CA ASP A 343 11.34 4.01 13.51
C ASP A 343 12.27 4.00 14.72
N LEU A 344 12.16 5.02 15.58
CA LEU A 344 12.84 5.04 16.87
C LEU A 344 12.43 3.83 17.72
N SER A 345 11.13 3.59 17.88
CA SER A 345 10.61 2.46 18.66
C SER A 345 11.08 1.12 18.11
N ASN A 346 11.02 0.93 16.79
CA ASN A 346 11.47 -0.27 16.10
C ASN A 346 12.98 -0.48 16.30
N LYS A 347 13.79 0.57 16.10
CA LYS A 347 15.24 0.51 16.30
C LYS A 347 15.59 0.10 17.73
N MET A 348 14.89 0.66 18.72
CA MET A 348 15.09 0.30 20.12
C MET A 348 14.66 -1.14 20.42
N SER A 349 13.51 -1.57 19.89
CA SER A 349 13.01 -2.94 20.02
C SER A 349 13.98 -3.96 19.41
N THR A 350 14.44 -3.74 18.17
CA THR A 350 15.42 -4.61 17.48
C THR A 350 16.76 -4.63 18.22
N SER A 351 17.13 -3.55 18.90
CA SER A 351 18.32 -3.48 19.74
C SER A 351 18.13 -4.13 21.13
N GLY A 352 17.00 -4.81 21.37
CA GLY A 352 16.70 -5.51 22.61
C GLY A 352 16.27 -4.59 23.76
N TYR A 353 15.80 -3.38 23.48
CA TYR A 353 15.26 -2.50 24.51
C TYR A 353 13.75 -2.63 24.64
N VAL A 354 13.23 -2.40 25.84
CA VAL A 354 11.79 -2.41 26.14
C VAL A 354 11.36 -0.99 26.51
N ALA A 355 10.31 -0.49 25.87
CA ALA A 355 9.74 0.82 26.19
C ALA A 355 9.23 0.86 27.64
N VAL A 356 9.49 1.97 28.32
CA VAL A 356 9.12 2.21 29.72
C VAL A 356 8.22 3.44 29.78
N VAL A 357 7.03 3.29 30.34
CA VAL A 357 6.05 4.39 30.46
C VAL A 357 6.40 5.32 31.63
N ASP A 358 6.84 4.76 32.76
CA ASP A 358 7.31 5.52 33.92
C ASP A 358 8.75 5.10 34.27
N PRO A 359 9.76 6.00 34.15
CA PRO A 359 11.14 5.67 34.47
C PRO A 359 11.37 5.42 35.98
N LYS A 360 10.41 5.76 36.85
CA LYS A 360 10.53 5.52 38.30
C LYS A 360 10.63 4.02 38.59
N GLY A 361 11.71 3.62 39.27
CA GLY A 361 11.96 2.22 39.63
C GLY A 361 12.81 1.45 38.63
N VAL A 362 13.16 2.04 37.48
CA VAL A 362 14.19 1.47 36.59
C VAL A 362 15.56 1.97 37.07
N PRO A 363 16.52 1.06 37.36
CA PRO A 363 17.88 1.45 37.68
C PRO A 363 18.46 2.39 36.61
N GLN A 364 19.08 3.49 37.02
CA GLN A 364 19.57 4.53 36.09
C GLN A 364 20.58 3.99 35.06
N ASN A 365 21.34 2.94 35.41
CA ASN A 365 22.27 2.26 34.51
C ASN A 365 21.59 1.38 33.45
N GLN A 366 20.29 1.10 33.57
CA GLN A 366 19.51 0.33 32.62
C GLN A 366 18.58 1.19 31.76
N LEU A 367 18.36 2.45 32.16
CA LEU A 367 17.47 3.38 31.51
C LEU A 367 18.21 4.19 30.43
N ILE A 368 17.65 4.19 29.22
CA ILE A 368 18.04 5.07 28.12
C ILE A 368 16.91 6.06 27.88
N THR A 369 17.28 7.33 27.73
CA THR A 369 16.36 8.39 27.33
C THR A 369 16.73 8.87 25.94
N ILE A 370 15.76 8.88 25.04
CA ILE A 370 15.90 9.42 23.68
C ILE A 370 14.93 10.58 23.55
N THR A 371 15.38 11.67 22.93
CA THR A 371 14.55 12.85 22.68
C THR A 371 14.26 12.92 21.19
N ASP A 372 12.99 13.08 20.81
CA ASP A 372 12.58 13.22 19.41
C ASP A 372 12.76 14.65 18.87
N SER A 373 12.43 14.86 17.58
CA SER A 373 12.45 16.16 16.92
C SER A 373 11.52 17.22 17.53
N LYS A 374 10.51 16.84 18.32
CA LYS A 374 9.59 17.74 19.04
C LYS A 374 10.02 17.97 20.49
N GLY A 375 11.14 17.40 20.93
CA GLY A 375 11.63 17.54 22.31
C GLY A 375 10.98 16.59 23.32
N ASN A 376 10.14 15.64 22.88
CA ASN A 376 9.54 14.65 23.78
C ASN A 376 10.56 13.57 24.12
N LYS A 377 10.52 13.14 25.38
CA LYS A 377 11.44 12.12 25.92
C LYS A 377 10.77 10.76 25.94
N TYR A 378 11.43 9.78 25.33
CA TYR A 378 11.06 8.37 25.37
C TYR A 378 12.06 7.61 26.23
N TYR A 379 11.53 6.75 27.09
CA TYR A 379 12.33 5.97 28.02
C TYR A 379 12.33 4.51 27.59
N TYR A 380 13.51 3.91 27.55
CA TYR A 380 13.71 2.52 27.19
C TYR A 380 14.60 1.87 28.24
N ARG A 381 14.28 0.66 28.68
CA ARG A 381 15.19 -0.13 29.50
C ARG A 381 15.92 -1.14 28.62
N LYS A 382 17.22 -1.32 28.83
CA LYS A 382 17.95 -2.44 28.24
C LYS A 382 17.25 -3.72 28.71
N ALA A 383 16.81 -4.60 27.81
CA ALA A 383 16.42 -5.93 28.27
C ALA A 383 17.60 -6.50 29.04
N VAL A 384 17.32 -7.22 30.12
CA VAL A 384 18.35 -8.00 30.80
C VAL A 384 18.68 -9.15 29.84
N THR A 385 19.42 -8.86 28.77
CA THR A 385 20.15 -9.84 28.00
C THR A 385 21.15 -10.39 29.00
N GLY A 386 20.84 -11.56 29.55
CA GLY A 386 21.73 -12.28 30.44
C GLY A 386 23.05 -12.55 29.73
N ASP A 387 23.99 -11.63 29.90
CA ASP A 387 25.42 -11.84 29.67
C ASP A 387 26.07 -12.51 30.90
N SER A 388 25.28 -12.81 31.93
CA SER A 388 25.51 -14.02 32.70
C SER A 388 24.88 -15.15 31.90
N GLY A 389 25.71 -16.04 31.32
CA GLY A 389 25.22 -17.29 30.74
C GLY A 389 24.13 -17.87 31.63
N PHE A 390 23.01 -18.27 31.03
CA PHE A 390 21.87 -18.85 31.75
C PHE A 390 22.41 -19.85 32.78
N ASP A 391 22.40 -19.47 34.06
CA ASP A 391 22.84 -20.33 35.15
C ASP A 391 21.77 -21.41 35.32
N THR A 392 21.87 -22.40 34.43
CA THR A 392 21.12 -23.65 34.46
C THR A 392 21.10 -24.20 35.87
N THR A 393 22.19 -24.05 36.64
CA THR A 393 22.27 -24.51 38.02
C THR A 393 21.32 -23.75 38.96
N SER A 394 21.29 -22.41 38.94
CA SER A 394 20.34 -21.62 39.74
C SER A 394 18.88 -21.86 39.36
N PHE A 395 18.59 -22.02 38.07
CA PHE A 395 17.22 -22.32 37.62
C PHE A 395 16.78 -23.73 38.03
N LEU A 396 17.65 -24.73 37.85
CA LEU A 396 17.38 -26.12 38.25
C LEU A 396 17.29 -26.28 39.77
N ASN A 397 18.05 -25.50 40.55
CA ASN A 397 17.93 -25.47 42.01
C ASN A 397 16.61 -24.86 42.47
N LYS A 398 16.13 -23.78 41.83
CA LYS A 398 14.78 -23.24 42.12
C LYS A 398 13.67 -24.25 41.82
N LEU A 399 13.82 -25.06 40.77
CA LEU A 399 12.89 -26.15 40.47
C LEU A 399 12.94 -27.26 41.52
N ARG A 400 14.12 -27.62 42.04
CA ARG A 400 14.23 -28.58 43.16
C ARG A 400 13.66 -28.04 44.47
N GLU A 401 13.90 -26.77 44.77
CA GLU A 401 13.36 -26.09 45.95
C GLU A 401 11.82 -25.98 45.88
N ALA A 402 11.27 -25.85 44.67
CA ALA A 402 9.84 -25.92 44.43
C ALA A 402 9.29 -27.37 44.36
N GLY A 403 10.11 -28.38 44.67
CA GLY A 403 9.69 -29.78 44.80
C GLY A 403 9.72 -30.60 43.50
N TYR A 404 10.20 -30.04 42.40
CA TYR A 404 10.31 -30.75 41.12
C TYR A 404 11.58 -31.60 41.07
N LYS A 405 11.46 -32.86 40.65
CA LYS A 405 12.61 -33.74 40.41
C LYS A 405 13.17 -33.48 39.02
N VAL A 406 14.43 -33.07 38.93
CA VAL A 406 15.11 -32.78 37.66
C VAL A 406 16.42 -33.55 37.56
N SER A 407 16.59 -34.35 36.51
CA SER A 407 17.83 -35.06 36.18
C SER A 407 18.45 -34.49 34.90
N ILE A 408 19.78 -34.36 34.88
CA ILE A 408 20.57 -33.88 33.74
C ILE A 408 21.36 -35.07 33.20
N SER A 409 21.26 -35.39 31.90
CA SER A 409 21.99 -36.52 31.31
C SER A 409 22.41 -36.29 29.86
N GLY A 410 23.73 -36.30 29.63
CA GLY A 410 24.45 -36.45 28.35
C GLY A 410 25.94 -36.13 28.58
N GLY A 411 26.91 -37.03 28.34
CA GLY A 411 27.05 -37.84 27.13
C GLY A 411 26.79 -39.35 27.22
N THR A 412 25.88 -39.79 26.30
CA THR A 412 25.75 -41.04 25.49
C THR A 412 25.98 -42.45 26.07
N THR A 413 25.29 -43.57 25.72
CA THR A 413 23.92 -43.99 25.28
C THR A 413 23.87 -45.54 25.32
N THR A 414 22.85 -46.24 25.86
CA THR A 414 22.16 -47.42 25.24
C THR A 414 20.88 -47.85 25.98
N THR A 415 19.95 -48.45 25.21
CA THR A 415 18.49 -48.72 25.33
C THR A 415 18.08 -49.96 26.16
N THR A 416 16.84 -50.10 26.69
CA THR A 416 15.65 -50.72 26.03
C THR A 416 14.33 -50.50 26.83
N GLU A 417 13.21 -50.47 26.10
CA GLU A 417 11.77 -50.18 26.39
C GLU A 417 11.08 -51.10 27.45
N THR A 418 9.88 -50.86 28.03
CA THR A 418 8.59 -50.38 27.48
C THR A 418 7.60 -50.02 28.61
N LYS A 419 6.96 -48.85 28.57
CA LYS A 419 5.49 -48.66 28.69
C LYS A 419 5.14 -47.17 28.62
N ILE A 420 4.31 -46.84 27.65
CA ILE A 420 3.79 -45.51 27.36
C ILE A 420 2.66 -45.19 28.36
N PRO A 421 2.72 -44.06 29.10
CA PRO A 421 1.53 -43.32 29.48
C PRO A 421 1.27 -42.22 28.46
N GLN A 422 0.03 -42.16 27.98
CA GLN A 422 -0.48 -41.03 27.21
C GLN A 422 -0.27 -39.74 28.01
N VAL A 423 0.49 -38.81 27.45
CA VAL A 423 0.44 -37.42 27.86
C VAL A 423 -0.53 -36.73 26.90
N ASN A 424 -1.59 -36.20 27.49
CA ASN A 424 -2.63 -35.50 26.78
C ASN A 424 -2.05 -34.24 26.11
N VAL A 425 -2.09 -34.19 24.77
CA VAL A 425 -1.56 -33.09 23.95
C VAL A 425 -2.45 -31.84 24.06
N ASP A 426 -3.63 -31.96 24.68
CA ASP A 426 -4.61 -30.88 24.80
C ASP A 426 -4.25 -29.80 25.83
N LEU A 427 -3.14 -29.92 26.58
CA LEU A 427 -2.79 -28.96 27.64
C LEU A 427 -1.56 -28.06 27.36
N ILE A 428 -0.82 -28.29 26.27
CA ILE A 428 0.35 -27.47 25.93
C ILE A 428 0.07 -26.50 24.76
N TRP A 429 -0.96 -26.79 23.96
CA TRP A 429 -1.34 -25.91 22.84
C TRP A 429 -2.05 -24.62 23.28
N ASP A 430 -2.77 -24.64 24.41
CA ASP A 430 -3.57 -23.49 24.88
C ASP A 430 -2.74 -22.39 25.59
N GLU A 431 -1.59 -22.72 26.18
CA GLU A 431 -0.78 -21.72 26.91
C GLU A 431 0.26 -21.01 26.03
N VAL A 432 0.72 -21.61 24.94
CA VAL A 432 1.79 -21.04 24.10
C VAL A 432 1.26 -20.35 22.84
N PHE A 433 0.13 -20.81 22.28
CA PHE A 433 -0.48 -20.24 21.07
C PHE A 433 -1.91 -19.69 21.27
N GLY A 434 -2.28 -19.38 22.52
CA GLY A 434 -3.61 -18.90 22.88
C GLY A 434 -4.21 -17.92 21.86
N ASN A 435 -5.22 -18.41 21.13
CA ASN A 435 -6.20 -17.69 20.34
C ASN A 435 -5.69 -16.44 19.58
N SER A 436 -4.85 -16.65 18.57
CA SER A 436 -4.66 -15.64 17.53
C SER A 436 -5.79 -15.72 16.49
N ILE A 437 -6.44 -14.57 16.26
CA ILE A 437 -7.18 -14.22 15.03
C ILE A 437 -8.53 -14.93 14.86
N GLY A 438 -9.40 -14.80 15.87
CA GLY A 438 -10.82 -14.59 15.63
C GLY A 438 -11.12 -13.14 16.00
N THR A 439 -11.79 -12.39 15.14
CA THR A 439 -12.28 -11.02 15.42
C THR A 439 -13.01 -10.99 16.76
N MET A 440 -12.32 -10.63 17.84
CA MET A 440 -12.94 -10.46 19.15
C MET A 440 -13.86 -9.25 19.04
N ALA A 441 -15.17 -9.52 18.99
CA ALA A 441 -16.19 -8.49 18.94
C ALA A 441 -15.95 -7.47 20.07
N GLY A 442 -15.63 -6.23 19.68
CA GLY A 442 -15.36 -5.12 20.62
C GLY A 442 -13.91 -4.63 20.67
N ALA A 443 -12.94 -5.31 20.05
CA ALA A 443 -11.59 -4.74 19.91
C ALA A 443 -11.60 -3.54 18.93
N PRO A 444 -10.86 -2.46 19.19
CA PRO A 444 -10.73 -1.35 18.25
C PRO A 444 -10.16 -1.82 16.90
N ALA A 445 -10.78 -1.42 15.79
CA ALA A 445 -10.34 -1.74 14.43
C ALA A 445 -9.11 -0.93 13.96
N PHE A 446 -8.49 -0.15 14.84
CA PHE A 446 -7.37 0.72 14.51
C PHE A 446 -6.15 0.40 15.38
N SER A 447 -4.96 0.64 14.84
CA SER A 447 -3.73 0.68 15.65
C SER A 447 -3.65 2.05 16.32
N PRO A 448 -3.45 2.12 17.65
CA PRO A 448 -3.42 3.40 18.35
C PRO A 448 -2.19 4.22 17.99
N ALA A 449 -2.34 5.54 17.87
CA ALA A 449 -1.23 6.46 17.62
C ALA A 449 -0.12 6.40 18.69
N GLY A 450 -0.46 6.03 19.94
CA GLY A 450 0.50 5.84 21.02
C GLY A 450 1.28 4.52 20.98
N GLY A 451 0.99 3.61 20.05
CA GLY A 451 1.68 2.33 19.91
C GLY A 451 1.43 1.34 21.06
N VAL A 452 2.37 0.40 21.23
CA VAL A 452 2.32 -0.66 22.26
C VAL A 452 2.26 -0.05 23.66
N GLY A 453 1.31 -0.51 24.48
CA GLY A 453 1.02 0.00 25.82
C GLY A 453 -0.15 0.98 25.87
N THR A 454 -0.68 1.44 24.73
CA THR A 454 -1.86 2.32 24.72
C THR A 454 -3.06 1.60 25.33
N VAL A 455 -3.71 2.24 26.30
CA VAL A 455 -4.93 1.75 26.94
C VAL A 455 -6.14 2.47 26.35
N TRP A 456 -7.15 1.70 25.93
CA TRP A 456 -8.42 2.21 25.43
C TRP A 456 -9.57 1.60 26.22
N LYS A 457 -10.64 2.37 26.46
CA LYS A 457 -11.87 1.86 27.08
C LYS A 457 -12.97 1.84 26.04
N ASP A 458 -13.64 0.71 25.89
CA ASP A 458 -14.80 0.62 25.03
C ASP A 458 -16.05 1.27 25.65
N SER A 459 -17.11 1.36 24.86
CA SER A 459 -18.40 1.91 25.30
C SER A 459 -19.07 1.10 26.42
N THR A 460 -18.60 -0.12 26.69
CA THR A 460 -19.05 -0.96 27.82
C THR A 460 -18.16 -0.82 29.06
N GLY A 461 -17.11 -0.02 28.99
CA GLY A 461 -16.17 0.24 30.07
C GLY A 461 -15.03 -0.77 30.19
N LYS A 462 -14.92 -1.77 29.29
CA LYS A 462 -13.81 -2.73 29.30
C LYS A 462 -12.53 -2.06 28.82
N LYS A 463 -11.42 -2.40 29.47
CA LYS A 463 -10.09 -1.88 29.14
C LYS A 463 -9.39 -2.81 28.16
N TRP A 464 -8.81 -2.22 27.13
CA TRP A 464 -8.00 -2.86 26.12
C TRP A 464 -6.59 -2.26 26.17
N ILE A 465 -5.56 -3.08 26.10
CA ILE A 465 -4.16 -2.64 25.97
C ILE A 465 -3.61 -3.11 24.62
N TYR A 466 -3.01 -2.21 23.86
CA TYR A 466 -2.39 -2.57 22.60
C TYR A 466 -1.03 -3.22 22.85
N THR A 467 -0.85 -4.46 22.44
CA THR A 467 0.40 -5.22 22.58
C THR A 467 1.09 -5.36 21.23
N VAL A 468 2.29 -5.96 21.21
CA VAL A 468 2.98 -6.31 19.96
C VAL A 468 2.15 -7.23 19.05
N ASN A 469 1.20 -7.98 19.62
CA ASN A 469 0.32 -8.90 18.90
C ASN A 469 -1.09 -8.32 18.69
N GLY A 470 -1.27 -7.00 18.85
CA GLY A 470 -2.56 -6.32 18.72
C GLY A 470 -3.26 -6.05 20.05
N TRP A 471 -4.54 -5.65 19.99
CA TRP A 471 -5.35 -5.32 21.17
C TRP A 471 -5.61 -6.57 22.03
N LYS A 472 -5.24 -6.48 23.30
CA LYS A 472 -5.54 -7.48 24.32
C LYS A 472 -6.48 -6.88 25.36
N MET A 473 -7.61 -7.54 25.63
CA MET A 473 -8.49 -7.13 26.72
C MET A 473 -7.77 -7.35 28.04
N THR A 474 -7.69 -6.32 28.88
CA THR A 474 -7.17 -6.47 30.24
C THR A 474 -8.34 -6.77 31.15
N ASN A 475 -8.32 -7.94 31.81
CA ASN A 475 -9.27 -8.20 32.88
C ASN A 475 -9.04 -7.15 33.96
N SER A 476 -10.05 -6.31 34.17
CA SER A 476 -10.08 -5.24 35.17
C SER A 476 -10.06 -5.80 36.58
#